data_AF-I4AWX6-F1
#
_entry.id   AF-I4AWX6-F1
#
_cell.length_a   1.000
_cell.length_b   1.000
_cell.length_c   1.000
_cell.angle_alpha   90.00
_cell.angle_beta   90.00
_cell.angle_gamma   90.00
#
_symmetry.space_group_name_H-M   'P 1'
#
loop_
_entity.id
_entity.type
_entity.pdbx_description
1 polymer ?
#
loop_
_entity_poly.entity_id
_entity_poly.type
_entity_poly.pdbx_seq_one_letter_code
_entity_poly.pdbx_strand_id
1 'polypeptide(L)'
;IQVVSTGSLGLDIALGVGGLPRGRVVEIYGPESSGKTTLTLQVVAEMQKIGGTCAFVDAEHALDVQYASKLGVNLADLLISQPDTGEQALEITDALVRSGSVDLIVVDSVAALVPKAEIEGEMGDSLPGLQARLMSQALRKLTATIKKTNCMV
;
A
#
# COMPACT_ATOMS: atom_id res chain seq x y z
N ILE A 1 -20.18 -2.54 6.98
CA ILE A 1 -18.84 -2.57 6.34
C ILE A 1 -17.84 -2.22 7.43
N GLN A 2 -16.76 -2.99 7.60
CA GLN A 2 -15.71 -2.61 8.53
C GLN A 2 -14.83 -1.53 7.88
N VAL A 3 -14.51 -0.49 8.63
CA VAL A 3 -13.72 0.65 8.17
C VAL A 3 -12.60 0.96 9.16
N VAL A 4 -11.59 1.67 8.69
CA VAL A 4 -10.52 2.25 9.52
C VAL A 4 -10.47 3.75 9.29
N SER A 5 -10.32 4.53 10.35
CA SER A 5 -10.20 5.99 10.24
C SER A 5 -9.01 6.36 9.37
N THR A 6 -9.16 7.45 8.61
CA THR A 6 -8.06 8.05 7.86
C THR A 6 -7.10 8.85 8.73
N GLY A 7 -7.41 9.03 10.03
CA GLY A 7 -6.75 10.00 10.91
C GLY A 7 -7.23 11.44 10.67
N SER A 8 -8.12 11.66 9.70
CA SER A 8 -8.72 12.95 9.38
C SER A 8 -10.24 12.87 9.48
N LEU A 9 -10.81 13.51 10.51
CA LEU A 9 -12.25 13.55 10.72
C LEU A 9 -13.00 14.11 9.49
N GLY A 10 -12.44 15.13 8.83
CA GLY A 10 -13.05 15.70 7.64
C GLY A 10 -13.14 14.72 6.48
N LEU A 11 -12.09 13.90 6.29
CA LEU A 11 -12.07 12.88 5.24
C LEU A 11 -12.98 11.69 5.58
N ASP A 12 -13.00 11.25 6.84
CA ASP A 12 -13.89 10.17 7.31
C ASP A 12 -15.37 10.52 7.09
N ILE A 13 -15.75 11.78 7.37
CA ILE A 13 -17.09 12.30 7.09
C ILE A 13 -17.34 12.34 5.57
N ALA A 14 -16.39 12.85 4.79
CA ALA A 14 -16.54 12.98 3.33
C ALA A 14 -16.70 11.61 2.63
N LEU A 15 -16.06 10.56 3.14
CA LEU A 15 -16.20 9.19 2.65
C LEU A 15 -17.60 8.59 2.91
N GLY A 16 -18.40 9.19 3.80
CA GLY A 16 -19.78 8.79 4.10
C GLY A 16 -19.94 7.48 4.89
N VAL A 17 -18.87 6.68 4.98
CA VAL A 17 -18.84 5.41 5.74
C VAL A 17 -17.97 5.50 7.00
N GLY A 18 -17.37 6.67 7.28
CA GLY A 18 -16.56 6.92 8.48
C GLY A 18 -15.11 6.43 8.41
N GLY A 19 -14.58 6.16 7.21
CA GLY A 19 -13.20 5.72 7.02
C GLY A 19 -12.98 4.88 5.76
N LEU A 20 -11.80 4.30 5.62
CA LEU A 20 -11.45 3.44 4.50
C LEU A 20 -11.98 2.01 4.72
N PRO A 21 -12.64 1.40 3.71
CA PRO A 21 -13.25 0.08 3.85
C PRO A 21 -12.20 -1.04 3.86
N ARG A 22 -12.27 -1.90 4.89
CA ARG A 22 -11.45 -3.13 4.95
C ARG A 22 -11.86 -4.14 3.88
N GLY A 23 -10.91 -4.97 3.44
CA GLY A 23 -11.14 -5.98 2.40
C GLY A 23 -11.35 -5.37 1.02
N ARG A 24 -10.73 -4.22 0.74
CA ARG A 24 -10.82 -3.47 -0.52
C ARG A 24 -9.44 -2.92 -0.90
N VAL A 25 -9.31 -2.58 -2.18
CA VAL A 25 -8.18 -1.78 -2.69
C VAL A 25 -8.57 -0.30 -2.61
N VAL A 26 -7.67 0.54 -2.12
CA VAL A 26 -7.80 2.00 -2.05
C VAL A 26 -6.64 2.65 -2.77
N GLU A 27 -6.94 3.58 -3.67
CA GLU A 27 -5.90 4.36 -4.36
C GLU A 27 -5.89 5.80 -3.84
N ILE A 28 -4.72 6.27 -3.41
CA ILE A 28 -4.47 7.66 -3.03
C ILE A 28 -3.46 8.23 -4.02
N TYR A 29 -3.91 9.14 -4.88
CA TYR A 29 -3.06 9.80 -5.88
C TYR A 29 -3.07 11.32 -5.69
N GLY A 30 -2.06 11.97 -6.23
CA GLY A 30 -1.89 13.42 -6.13
C GLY A 30 -0.46 13.86 -6.40
N PRO A 31 -0.23 15.18 -6.50
CA PRO A 31 1.10 15.75 -6.76
C PRO A 31 2.15 15.29 -5.75
N GLU A 32 3.43 15.44 -6.11
CA GLU A 32 4.52 15.30 -5.16
C GLU A 32 4.32 16.25 -3.97
N SER A 33 4.72 15.81 -2.78
CA SER A 33 4.54 16.57 -1.53
C SER A 33 3.09 16.93 -1.16
N SER A 34 2.07 16.36 -1.80
CA SER A 34 0.65 16.61 -1.47
C SER A 34 0.18 15.93 -0.18
N GLY A 35 1.07 15.22 0.52
CA GLY A 35 0.75 14.52 1.77
C GLY A 35 0.28 13.07 1.63
N LYS A 36 0.43 12.43 0.46
CA LYS A 36 0.03 11.02 0.22
C LYS A 36 0.60 10.06 1.27
N THR A 37 1.92 10.02 1.40
CA THR A 37 2.63 9.17 2.39
C THR A 37 2.31 9.57 3.83
N THR A 38 2.05 10.86 4.09
CA THR A 38 1.60 11.28 5.43
C THR A 38 0.22 10.71 5.76
N LEU A 39 -0.71 10.75 4.81
CA LEU A 39 -2.05 10.18 4.98
C LEU A 39 -2.00 8.65 5.15
N THR A 40 -1.18 7.95 4.36
CA THR A 40 -1.04 6.48 4.51
C THR A 40 -0.45 6.11 5.88
N LEU A 41 0.55 6.84 6.36
CA LEU A 41 1.11 6.63 7.71
C LEU A 41 0.10 6.93 8.83
N GLN A 42 -0.78 7.92 8.67
CA GLN A 42 -1.91 8.15 9.60
C GLN A 42 -2.88 6.97 9.61
N VAL A 43 -3.25 6.44 8.44
CA VAL A 43 -4.10 5.24 8.34
C VAL A 43 -3.44 4.02 9.00
N VAL A 44 -2.12 3.86 8.83
CA VAL A 44 -1.34 2.80 9.51
C VAL A 44 -1.42 2.96 11.02
N ALA A 45 -1.21 4.17 11.54
CA ALA A 45 -1.32 4.43 12.98
C ALA A 45 -2.74 4.13 13.51
N GLU A 46 -3.80 4.52 12.77
CA GLU A 46 -5.19 4.22 13.14
C GLU A 46 -5.50 2.71 13.11
N MET A 47 -4.97 1.96 12.14
CA MET A 47 -5.11 0.50 12.10
C MET A 47 -4.40 -0.16 13.29
N GLN A 48 -3.19 0.28 13.62
CA GLN A 48 -2.44 -0.26 14.76
C GLN A 48 -3.14 0.04 16.09
N LYS A 49 -3.78 1.21 16.25
CA LYS A 49 -4.54 1.57 17.47
C LYS A 49 -5.69 0.60 17.76
N ILE A 50 -6.29 0.01 16.74
CA ILE A 50 -7.35 -1.00 16.88
C ILE A 50 -6.80 -2.44 16.93
N GLY A 51 -5.49 -2.60 17.09
CA GLY A 51 -4.80 -3.88 17.20
C GLY A 51 -4.55 -4.60 15.87
N GLY A 52 -4.65 -3.89 14.74
CA GLY A 52 -4.40 -4.45 13.41
C GLY A 52 -2.92 -4.48 13.05
N THR A 53 -2.51 -5.52 12.32
CA THR A 53 -1.16 -5.69 11.79
C THR A 53 -1.03 -4.95 10.46
N CYS A 54 0.05 -4.18 10.31
CA CYS A 54 0.31 -3.37 9.11
C CYS A 54 1.59 -3.79 8.41
N ALA A 55 1.60 -3.67 7.09
CA ALA A 55 2.79 -3.79 6.27
C ALA A 55 2.95 -2.57 5.35
N PHE A 56 4.20 -2.22 5.07
CA PHE A 56 4.59 -1.12 4.20
C PHE A 56 5.58 -1.66 3.16
N VAL A 57 5.15 -1.68 1.91
CA VAL A 57 5.96 -2.03 0.74
C VAL A 57 6.49 -0.71 0.17
N ASP A 58 7.71 -0.36 0.57
CA ASP A 58 8.42 0.87 0.20
C ASP A 58 9.17 0.64 -1.11
N ALA A 59 8.45 0.76 -2.23
CA ALA A 59 9.03 0.69 -3.57
C ALA A 59 9.79 1.98 -3.94
N GLU A 60 9.48 3.13 -3.31
CA GLU A 60 10.21 4.39 -3.51
C GLU A 60 11.51 4.49 -2.72
N HIS A 61 11.74 3.58 -1.76
CA HIS A 61 12.91 3.59 -0.86
C HIS A 61 13.02 4.94 -0.10
N ALA A 62 11.88 5.55 0.21
CA ALA A 62 11.78 6.93 0.68
C ALA A 62 11.11 7.05 2.07
N LEU A 63 10.79 5.93 2.72
CA LEU A 63 10.13 5.94 4.03
C LEU A 63 11.06 6.51 5.13
N ASP A 64 10.71 7.67 5.67
CA ASP A 64 11.32 8.21 6.89
C ASP A 64 10.68 7.58 8.14
N VAL A 65 11.39 6.62 8.73
CA VAL A 65 10.97 5.93 9.96
C VAL A 65 10.81 6.88 11.16
N GLN A 66 11.64 7.92 11.27
CA GLN A 66 11.52 8.88 12.38
C GLN A 66 10.26 9.72 12.23
N TYR A 67 9.93 10.13 11.01
CA TYR A 67 8.68 10.83 10.73
C TYR A 67 7.46 9.94 10.98
N ALA A 68 7.48 8.68 10.51
CA ALA A 68 6.42 7.71 10.77
C ALA A 68 6.16 7.52 12.28
N SER A 69 7.22 7.40 13.09
CA SER A 69 7.08 7.30 14.55
C SER A 69 6.43 8.56 15.17
N LYS A 70 6.80 9.76 14.70
CA LYS A 70 6.17 11.02 15.14
C LYS A 70 4.69 11.11 14.77
N LEU A 71 4.28 10.46 13.70
CA LEU A 71 2.86 10.35 13.30
C LEU A 71 2.08 9.30 14.10
N GLY A 72 2.72 8.59 15.02
CA GLY A 72 2.08 7.61 15.90
C GLY A 72 2.12 6.18 15.37
N VAL A 73 2.91 5.90 14.33
CA VAL A 73 3.14 4.54 13.85
C VAL A 73 4.03 3.79 14.83
N ASN A 74 3.59 2.61 15.26
CA ASN A 74 4.39 1.68 16.02
C ASN A 74 5.33 0.93 15.06
N LEU A 75 6.57 1.38 14.98
CA LEU A 75 7.58 0.82 14.08
C LEU A 75 7.98 -0.62 14.43
N ALA A 76 7.87 -1.02 15.70
CA ALA A 76 8.27 -2.38 16.12
C ALA A 76 7.34 -3.45 15.53
N ASP A 77 6.08 -3.09 15.30
CA ASP A 77 5.03 -3.96 14.78
C ASP A 77 4.66 -3.65 13.32
N LEU A 78 5.48 -2.83 12.62
CA LEU A 78 5.30 -2.53 11.20
C LEU A 78 6.19 -3.44 10.36
N LEU A 79 5.59 -4.26 9.50
CA LEU A 79 6.33 -5.05 8.52
C LEU A 79 6.79 -4.12 7.39
N ILE A 80 8.10 -3.99 7.18
CA ILE A 80 8.65 -3.15 6.10
C ILE A 80 9.33 -4.05 5.06
N SER A 81 9.05 -3.80 3.79
CA SER A 81 9.71 -4.46 2.66
C SER A 81 10.15 -3.44 1.64
N GLN A 82 11.40 -3.55 1.18
CA GLN A 82 11.97 -2.76 0.10
C GLN A 82 12.27 -3.67 -1.09
N PRO A 83 11.33 -3.78 -2.05
CA PRO A 83 11.51 -4.63 -3.22
C PRO A 83 12.45 -3.98 -4.25
N ASP A 84 13.10 -4.81 -5.03
CA ASP A 84 13.96 -4.48 -6.17
C ASP A 84 13.14 -4.33 -7.47
N THR A 85 12.00 -5.02 -7.60
CA THR A 85 11.16 -4.95 -8.81
C THR A 85 9.66 -4.86 -8.49
N GLY A 86 8.89 -4.37 -9.46
CA GLY A 86 7.43 -4.31 -9.37
C GLY A 86 6.77 -5.68 -9.19
N GLU A 87 7.28 -6.73 -9.84
CA GLU A 87 6.81 -8.10 -9.64
C GLU A 87 7.03 -8.55 -8.19
N GLN A 88 8.23 -8.33 -7.64
CA GLN A 88 8.55 -8.71 -6.28
C GLN A 88 7.66 -7.98 -5.27
N ALA A 89 7.45 -6.67 -5.45
CA ALA A 89 6.55 -5.88 -4.61
C ALA A 89 5.13 -6.47 -4.56
N LEU A 90 4.59 -6.84 -5.74
CA LEU A 90 3.25 -7.39 -5.87
C LEU A 90 3.16 -8.84 -5.37
N GLU A 91 4.23 -9.63 -5.52
CA GLU A 91 4.33 -10.98 -4.95
C GLU A 91 4.36 -10.96 -3.41
N ILE A 92 5.10 -10.02 -2.83
CA ILE A 92 5.13 -9.80 -1.37
C ILE A 92 3.74 -9.38 -0.88
N THR A 93 3.11 -8.40 -1.54
CA THR A 93 1.75 -7.97 -1.23
C THR A 93 0.78 -9.17 -1.27
N ASP A 94 0.84 -9.97 -2.32
CA ASP A 94 0.00 -11.14 -2.53
C ASP A 94 0.24 -12.27 -1.50
N ALA A 95 1.49 -12.48 -1.08
CA ALA A 95 1.83 -13.41 0.00
C ALA A 95 1.27 -12.93 1.36
N LEU A 96 1.42 -11.64 1.68
CA LEU A 96 0.91 -11.04 2.91
C LEU A 96 -0.62 -11.09 2.96
N VAL A 97 -1.32 -10.72 1.88
CA VAL A 97 -2.79 -10.81 1.82
C VAL A 97 -3.26 -12.26 2.01
N ARG A 98 -2.59 -13.24 1.39
CA ARG A 98 -2.95 -14.66 1.50
C ARG A 98 -2.72 -15.25 2.89
N SER A 99 -1.73 -14.76 3.61
CA SER A 99 -1.43 -15.23 4.96
C SER A 99 -2.59 -15.00 5.93
N GLY A 100 -3.40 -13.97 5.67
CA GLY A 100 -4.50 -13.56 6.55
C GLY A 100 -4.04 -12.95 7.88
N SER A 101 -2.74 -12.71 8.06
CA SER A 101 -2.18 -12.13 9.29
C SER A 101 -1.97 -10.62 9.23
N VAL A 102 -2.22 -9.99 8.07
CA VAL A 102 -2.07 -8.55 7.86
C VAL A 102 -3.43 -7.92 7.58
N ASP A 103 -3.72 -6.82 8.26
CA ASP A 103 -4.99 -6.10 8.17
C ASP A 103 -4.92 -4.92 7.18
N LEU A 104 -3.73 -4.33 7.00
CA LEU A 104 -3.44 -3.22 6.10
C LEU A 104 -2.07 -3.38 5.44
N ILE A 105 -2.01 -3.26 4.12
CA ILE A 105 -0.76 -3.16 3.36
C ILE A 105 -0.77 -1.83 2.62
N VAL A 106 0.30 -1.04 2.74
CA VAL A 106 0.52 0.16 1.93
C VAL A 106 1.58 -0.17 0.89
N VAL A 107 1.34 0.19 -0.38
CA VAL A 107 2.34 0.10 -1.46
C VAL A 107 2.70 1.52 -1.89
N ASP A 108 3.88 1.99 -1.48
CA ASP A 108 4.38 3.34 -1.81
C ASP A 108 5.60 3.21 -2.74
N SER A 109 5.47 3.41 -4.05
CA SER A 109 4.28 3.81 -4.80
C SER A 109 4.09 2.97 -6.07
N VAL A 110 2.90 3.07 -6.68
CA VAL A 110 2.62 2.39 -7.95
C VAL A 110 3.58 2.84 -9.05
N ALA A 111 3.99 4.11 -9.07
CA ALA A 111 4.91 4.64 -10.07
C ALA A 111 6.29 3.96 -9.99
N ALA A 112 6.72 3.56 -8.78
CA ALA A 112 7.97 2.86 -8.52
C ALA A 112 7.90 1.34 -8.75
N LEU A 113 6.75 0.79 -9.15
CA LEU A 113 6.62 -0.63 -9.51
C LEU A 113 7.17 -0.90 -10.91
N VAL A 114 8.48 -0.72 -11.07
CA VAL A 114 9.18 -0.90 -12.35
C VAL A 114 9.32 -2.40 -12.64
N PRO A 115 8.81 -2.89 -13.78
CA PRO A 115 8.94 -4.29 -14.16
C PRO A 115 10.40 -4.71 -14.32
N LYS A 116 10.72 -5.96 -13.97
CA LYS A 116 12.08 -6.50 -14.08
C LYS A 116 12.71 -6.31 -15.47
N ALA A 117 11.92 -6.52 -16.52
CA ALA A 117 12.41 -6.38 -17.90
C ALA A 117 12.76 -4.92 -18.27
N GLU A 118 12.20 -3.93 -17.57
CA GLU A 118 12.54 -2.52 -17.75
C GLU A 118 13.82 -2.16 -16.96
N ILE A 119 14.02 -2.76 -15.78
CA ILE A 119 15.25 -2.59 -14.98
C ILE A 119 16.47 -3.22 -15.67
N GLU A 120 16.30 -4.40 -16.28
CA GLU A 120 17.36 -5.12 -16.99
C GLU A 120 17.58 -4.60 -18.42
N GLY A 121 16.67 -3.78 -18.95
CA GLY A 121 16.73 -3.21 -20.29
C GLY A 121 17.66 -1.99 -20.40
N GLU A 122 17.87 -1.51 -21.62
CA GLU A 122 18.64 -0.29 -21.86
C GLU A 122 17.75 0.95 -21.82
N MET A 123 18.31 2.09 -21.40
CA MET A 123 17.59 3.36 -21.39
C MET A 123 17.18 3.74 -22.82
N GLY A 124 15.87 3.82 -23.06
CA GLY A 124 15.30 4.09 -24.39
C GLY A 124 14.64 2.87 -25.05
N ASP A 125 14.75 1.68 -24.44
CA ASP A 125 13.99 0.52 -24.88
C ASP A 125 12.48 0.76 -24.79
N SER A 126 11.78 0.39 -25.86
CA SER A 126 10.33 0.57 -25.94
C SER A 126 9.61 -0.67 -25.45
N LEU A 127 9.11 -0.63 -24.22
CA LEU A 127 8.29 -1.68 -23.60
C LEU A 127 6.88 -1.15 -23.26
N PRO A 128 6.07 -0.76 -24.27
CA PRO A 128 4.84 -0.02 -24.05
C PRO A 128 3.83 -0.82 -23.20
N GLY A 129 3.38 -0.20 -22.11
CA GLY A 129 2.31 -0.72 -21.26
C GLY A 129 2.70 -1.91 -20.39
N LEU A 130 4.00 -2.17 -20.18
CA LEU A 130 4.46 -3.29 -19.36
C LEU A 130 3.95 -3.19 -17.91
N GLN A 131 4.10 -2.03 -17.28
CA GLN A 131 3.59 -1.77 -15.93
C GLN A 131 2.06 -1.92 -15.83
N ALA A 132 1.31 -1.44 -16.82
CA ALA A 132 -0.15 -1.56 -16.85
C ALA A 132 -0.61 -3.03 -16.92
N ARG A 133 0.11 -3.86 -17.69
CA ARG A 133 -0.15 -5.31 -17.78
C ARG A 133 0.17 -6.02 -16.46
N LEU A 134 1.30 -5.68 -15.84
CA LEU A 134 1.70 -6.19 -14.53
C LEU A 134 0.61 -5.90 -13.47
N MET A 135 0.19 -4.63 -13.37
CA MET A 135 -0.86 -4.22 -12.42
C MET A 135 -2.20 -4.91 -12.70
N SER A 136 -2.60 -5.02 -13.98
CA SER A 136 -3.84 -5.70 -14.37
C SER A 136 -3.84 -7.18 -13.96
N GLN A 137 -2.70 -7.86 -14.06
CA GLN A 137 -2.55 -9.24 -13.64
C GLN A 137 -2.58 -9.36 -12.11
N ALA A 138 -1.85 -8.49 -11.41
CA ALA A 138 -1.77 -8.52 -9.95
C ALA A 138 -3.12 -8.22 -9.29
N LEU A 139 -3.81 -7.13 -9.69
CA LEU A 139 -5.11 -6.77 -9.13
C LEU A 139 -6.15 -7.86 -9.35
N ARG A 140 -6.14 -8.54 -10.51
CA ARG A 140 -7.03 -9.67 -10.79
C ARG A 140 -6.83 -10.83 -9.80
N LYS A 141 -5.58 -11.10 -9.43
CA LYS A 141 -5.22 -12.16 -8.46
C LYS A 141 -5.53 -11.73 -7.02
N LEU A 142 -5.26 -10.48 -6.69
CA LEU A 142 -5.38 -9.92 -5.34
C LEU A 142 -6.83 -9.71 -4.92
N THR A 143 -7.69 -9.16 -5.79
CA THR A 143 -9.04 -8.67 -5.42
C THR A 143 -9.88 -9.71 -4.67
N ALA A 144 -9.90 -10.96 -5.14
CA ALA A 144 -10.66 -12.04 -4.50
C ALA A 144 -10.10 -12.42 -3.13
N THR A 145 -8.78 -12.39 -2.98
CA THR A 145 -8.09 -12.75 -1.73
C THR A 145 -8.23 -11.65 -0.69
N ILE A 146 -8.03 -10.39 -1.09
CA ILE A 146 -8.24 -9.18 -0.28
C ILE A 146 -9.61 -9.22 0.41
N LYS A 147 -10.67 -9.56 -0.34
CA LYS A 147 -12.01 -9.62 0.23
C LYS A 147 -12.18 -10.78 1.23
N LYS A 148 -11.55 -11.93 0.97
CA LYS A 148 -11.65 -13.12 1.84
C LYS A 148 -10.89 -12.93 3.15
N THR A 149 -9.74 -12.27 3.12
CA THR A 149 -8.91 -12.05 4.31
C THR A 149 -9.20 -10.74 5.01
N ASN A 150 -10.04 -9.88 4.41
CA ASN A 150 -10.44 -8.59 4.96
C ASN A 150 -9.25 -7.64 5.25
N CYS A 151 -8.15 -7.88 4.52
CA CYS A 151 -6.99 -6.99 4.41
C CYS A 151 -7.36 -5.79 3.54
N MET A 152 -6.98 -4.58 3.94
CA MET A 152 -7.01 -3.39 3.09
C MET A 152 -5.66 -3.27 2.36
N VAL A 153 -5.69 -2.89 1.09
CA VAL A 153 -4.49 -2.63 0.27
C VAL A 153 -4.61 -1.25 -0.35
#